data_AF-A0A835X5X0-F1
#
_entry.id   AF-A0A835X5X0-F1
#
_cell.length_a   1.000
_cell.length_b   1.000
_cell.length_c   1.000
_cell.angle_alpha   90.00
_cell.angle_beta   90.00
_cell.angle_gamma   90.00
#
_symmetry.space_group_name_H-M   'P 1'
#
loop_
_entity.id
_entity.type
_entity.pdbx_description
1 polymer ?
#
loop_
_entity_poly.entity_id
_entity_poly.type
_entity_poly.pdbx_seq_one_letter_code
_entity_poly.pdbx_strand_id
1 'polypeptide(L)'
;MLSEKGKYASATEIRRFVWAEIVWPLILEINDIAFTLKQYQKKRDEVCKKKNASIAATSRGLASLLQRGFLYKENNLYSIHYRLIAYMRLKADCDYATAIHEIQMK
;
A
#
# COMPACT_ATOMS: atom_id res chain seq x y z
N MET A 1 -22.13 23.41 6.49
CA MET A 1 -21.09 23.12 5.48
C MET A 1 -20.17 22.05 6.06
N LEU A 2 -20.16 20.84 5.52
CA LEU A 2 -19.15 19.84 5.87
C LEU A 2 -17.82 20.36 5.31
N SER A 3 -16.90 20.78 6.19
CA SER A 3 -15.58 21.26 5.77
C SER A 3 -14.90 20.19 4.92
N GLU A 4 -14.45 20.54 3.71
CA GLU A 4 -13.66 19.65 2.88
C GLU A 4 -12.47 19.11 3.68
N LYS A 5 -12.24 17.79 3.63
CA LYS A 5 -11.11 17.16 4.32
C LYS A 5 -9.81 17.84 3.88
N GLY A 6 -9.03 18.31 4.85
CA GLY A 6 -7.74 18.93 4.59
C GLY A 6 -6.79 17.98 3.84
N LYS A 7 -5.92 18.55 3.00
CA LYS A 7 -5.00 17.83 2.09
C LYS A 7 -4.24 16.67 2.76
N TYR A 8 -3.77 16.87 4.01
CA TYR A 8 -3.04 15.85 4.77
C TYR A 8 -3.91 14.65 5.18
N ALA A 9 -5.15 14.91 5.60
CA ALA A 9 -6.10 13.85 5.95
C ALA A 9 -6.42 13.00 4.72
N SER A 10 -6.73 13.66 3.60
CA SER A 10 -7.00 12.99 2.32
C SER A 10 -5.83 12.15 1.83
N ALA A 11 -4.59 12.64 1.94
CA ALA A 11 -3.39 11.87 1.57
C ALA A 11 -3.18 10.64 2.48
N THR A 12 -3.52 10.75 3.77
CA THR A 12 -3.40 9.64 4.73
C THR A 12 -4.45 8.56 4.45
N GLU A 13 -5.68 8.96 4.14
CA GLU A 13 -6.75 8.05 3.74
C GLU A 13 -6.40 7.29 2.46
N ILE A 14 -5.86 7.98 1.46
CA ILE A 14 -5.37 7.33 0.24
C ILE A 14 -4.26 6.31 0.54
N ARG A 15 -3.30 6.63 1.42
CA ARG A 15 -2.26 5.67 1.81
C ARG A 15 -2.84 4.44 2.51
N ARG A 16 -3.76 4.65 3.46
CA ARG A 16 -4.45 3.55 4.17
C ARG A 16 -5.20 2.65 3.19
N PHE A 17 -5.93 3.25 2.25
CA PHE A 17 -6.65 2.52 1.21
C PHE A 17 -5.70 1.70 0.32
N VAL A 18 -4.66 2.32 -0.23
CA VAL A 18 -3.72 1.61 -1.11
C VAL A 18 -3.00 0.48 -0.39
N TRP A 19 -2.62 0.70 0.87
CA TRP A 19 -2.01 -0.34 1.69
C TRP A 19 -2.96 -1.51 1.93
N ALA A 20 -4.13 -1.24 2.51
CA ALA A 20 -5.06 -2.27 2.96
C ALA A 20 -5.76 -3.01 1.81
N GLU A 21 -6.02 -2.34 0.69
CA GLU A 21 -6.85 -2.91 -0.39
C GLU A 21 -6.03 -3.43 -1.56
N ILE A 22 -4.81 -2.93 -1.75
CA ILE A 22 -4.01 -3.24 -2.94
C ILE A 22 -2.70 -3.89 -2.54
N VAL A 23 -1.82 -3.19 -1.83
CA VAL A 23 -0.44 -3.62 -1.60
C VAL A 23 -0.37 -4.83 -0.67
N TRP A 24 -0.97 -4.75 0.51
CA TRP A 24 -0.90 -5.85 1.48
C TRP A 24 -1.60 -7.13 0.97
N PRO A 25 -2.83 -7.07 0.42
CA PRO A 25 -3.44 -8.23 -0.20
C PRO A 25 -2.62 -8.80 -1.34
N LEU A 26 -2.00 -7.96 -2.19
CA LEU A 26 -1.16 -8.43 -3.29
C LEU A 26 0.05 -9.21 -2.76
N ILE A 27 0.73 -8.71 -1.73
CA ILE A 27 1.87 -9.38 -1.09
C ILE A 27 1.46 -10.74 -0.52
N LEU A 28 0.30 -10.83 0.14
CA LEU A 28 -0.21 -12.10 0.66
C LEU A 28 -0.63 -13.06 -0.46
N GLU A 29 -1.19 -12.55 -1.55
CA GLU A 29 -1.63 -13.35 -2.71
C GLU A 29 -0.46 -13.95 -3.48
N ILE A 30 0.60 -13.17 -3.71
CA ILE A 30 1.81 -13.68 -4.37
C ILE A 30 2.69 -14.51 -3.43
N ASN A 31 2.53 -14.31 -2.11
CA ASN A 31 3.34 -14.94 -1.06
C ASN A 31 4.86 -14.72 -1.27
N ASP A 32 5.21 -13.49 -1.63
CA ASP A 32 6.56 -13.01 -1.91
C ASP A 32 6.72 -11.61 -1.29
N ILE A 33 7.93 -11.25 -0.91
CA ILE A 33 8.26 -9.94 -0.36
C ILE A 33 8.20 -8.83 -1.42
N ALA A 34 8.12 -9.18 -2.71
CA ALA A 34 8.13 -8.23 -3.80
C ALA A 34 7.11 -8.51 -4.91
N PHE A 35 6.61 -7.45 -5.54
CA PHE A 35 5.72 -7.50 -6.70
C PHE A 35 6.20 -6.58 -7.82
N THR A 36 5.83 -6.92 -9.04
CA THR A 36 6.08 -6.09 -10.23
C THR A 36 5.03 -4.99 -10.39
N LEU A 37 5.38 -3.92 -11.12
CA LEU A 37 4.43 -2.87 -11.51
C LEU A 37 3.16 -3.45 -12.17
N LYS A 38 3.31 -4.48 -13.02
CA LYS A 38 2.20 -5.11 -13.73
C LYS A 38 1.26 -5.84 -12.78
N GLN A 39 1.79 -6.54 -11.77
CA GLN A 39 0.99 -7.18 -10.71
C GLN A 39 0.23 -6.12 -9.90
N TYR A 40 0.88 -5.02 -9.53
CA TYR A 40 0.22 -3.90 -8.85
C TYR A 40 -0.90 -3.30 -9.70
N GLN A 41 -0.65 -2.99 -10.97
CA GLN A 41 -1.64 -2.39 -11.87
C GLN A 41 -2.86 -3.28 -12.02
N LYS A 42 -2.66 -4.59 -12.20
CA LYS A 42 -3.76 -5.57 -12.27
C LYS A 42 -4.63 -5.52 -11.01
N LYS A 43 -4.01 -5.63 -9.82
CA LYS A 43 -4.74 -5.59 -8.55
C LYS A 43 -5.45 -4.25 -8.32
N ARG A 44 -4.76 -3.15 -8.61
CA ARG A 44 -5.30 -1.79 -8.53
C ARG A 44 -6.54 -1.64 -9.40
N ASP A 45 -6.49 -2.09 -10.64
CA ASP A 45 -7.60 -1.91 -11.59
C ASP A 45 -8.83 -2.72 -11.17
N GLU A 46 -8.64 -3.93 -10.66
CA GLU A 46 -9.70 -4.75 -10.05
C GLU A 46 -10.34 -4.04 -8.84
N VAL A 47 -9.53 -3.53 -7.92
CA VAL A 47 -10.02 -2.81 -6.72
C VAL A 47 -10.70 -1.50 -7.08
N CYS A 48 -10.11 -0.70 -7.98
CA CYS A 48 -10.68 0.56 -8.44
C CYS A 48 -12.05 0.34 -9.10
N LYS A 49 -12.19 -0.71 -9.93
CA LYS A 49 -13.47 -1.09 -10.51
C LYS A 49 -14.49 -1.52 -9.45
N LYS A 50 -14.09 -2.37 -8.49
CA LYS A 50 -14.97 -2.89 -7.45
C LYS A 50 -15.45 -1.82 -6.46
N LYS A 51 -14.57 -0.88 -6.11
CA LYS A 51 -14.81 0.14 -5.06
C LYS A 51 -15.08 1.54 -5.61
N ASN A 52 -15.20 1.68 -6.93
CA ASN A 52 -15.33 2.97 -7.63
C ASN A 52 -14.24 3.98 -7.21
N ALA A 53 -13.00 3.51 -7.08
CA ALA A 53 -11.87 4.32 -6.62
C ALA A 53 -11.07 4.91 -7.80
N SER A 54 -10.47 6.08 -7.57
CA SER A 54 -9.67 6.77 -8.59
C SER A 54 -8.30 6.10 -8.80
N ILE A 55 -8.02 5.69 -10.04
CA ILE A 55 -6.70 5.19 -10.46
C ILE A 55 -5.60 6.24 -10.21
N ALA A 56 -5.88 7.52 -10.44
CA ALA A 56 -4.93 8.59 -10.20
C ALA A 56 -4.62 8.74 -8.70
N ALA A 57 -5.65 8.64 -7.84
CA ALA A 57 -5.47 8.68 -6.40
C ALA A 57 -4.66 7.49 -5.88
N THR A 58 -4.96 6.27 -6.33
CA THR A 58 -4.22 5.07 -5.91
C THR A 58 -2.77 5.10 -6.40
N SER A 59 -2.50 5.63 -7.59
CA SER A 59 -1.14 5.82 -8.09
C SER A 59 -0.34 6.81 -7.22
N ARG A 60 -0.97 7.91 -6.78
CA ARG A 60 -0.36 8.83 -5.79
C ARG A 60 -0.17 8.17 -4.43
N GLY A 61 -1.09 7.30 -4.02
CA GLY A 61 -0.98 6.53 -2.78
C GLY A 61 0.23 5.61 -2.78
N LEU A 62 0.47 4.86 -3.87
CA LEU A 62 1.66 4.03 -4.02
C LEU A 62 2.96 4.84 -3.91
N ALA A 63 3.03 5.97 -4.62
CA ALA A 63 4.16 6.89 -4.52
C ALA A 63 4.36 7.40 -3.08
N SER A 64 3.27 7.68 -2.36
CA SER A 64 3.35 8.12 -0.97
C SER A 64 3.77 6.99 -0.01
N LEU A 65 3.45 5.73 -0.30
CA LEU A 65 3.95 4.58 0.47
C LEU A 65 5.46 4.39 0.29
N LEU A 66 5.98 4.57 -0.93
CA LEU A 66 7.43 4.61 -1.20
C LEU A 66 8.12 5.70 -0.39
N GLN A 67 7.59 6.94 -0.44
CA GLN A 67 8.15 8.07 0.33
C GLN A 67 8.14 7.85 1.85
N ARG A 68 7.25 7.00 2.35
CA ARG A 68 7.12 6.67 3.77
C ARG A 68 7.92 5.44 4.19
N GLY A 69 8.61 4.78 3.26
CA GLY A 69 9.45 3.61 3.54
C GLY A 69 8.70 2.28 3.68
N PHE A 70 7.42 2.21 3.33
CA PHE A 70 6.69 0.93 3.32
C PHE A 70 7.21 -0.01 2.24
N LEU A 71 7.59 0.59 1.13
CA LEU A 71 8.02 -0.08 -0.08
C LEU A 71 9.37 0.50 -0.54
N TYR A 72 10.18 -0.35 -1.15
CA TYR A 72 11.36 0.03 -1.91
C TYR A 72 11.14 -0.31 -3.36
N LYS A 73 11.63 0.52 -4.28
CA LYS A 73 11.48 0.31 -5.72
C LYS A 73 12.86 0.14 -6.35
N GLU A 74 13.03 -0.95 -7.09
CA GLU A 74 14.16 -1.19 -7.97
C GLU A 74 13.63 -1.54 -9.37
N ASN A 75 13.88 -0.66 -10.35
CA ASN A 75 13.31 -0.78 -11.69
C ASN A 75 11.78 -0.97 -11.68
N ASN A 76 11.30 -2.15 -12.05
CA ASN A 76 9.88 -2.51 -12.08
C ASN A 76 9.42 -3.35 -10.88
N LEU A 77 10.31 -3.60 -9.92
CA LEU A 77 10.06 -4.39 -8.74
C LEU A 77 9.84 -3.48 -7.52
N TYR A 78 8.86 -3.83 -6.70
CA TYR A 78 8.50 -3.15 -5.46
C TYR A 78 8.57 -4.17 -4.34
N SER A 79 9.40 -3.94 -3.32
CA SER A 79 9.56 -4.84 -2.18
C SER A 79 9.08 -4.20 -0.88
N ILE A 80 8.51 -4.99 0.02
CA ILE A 80 8.10 -4.51 1.35
C ILE A 80 9.31 -4.27 2.26
N HIS A 81 9.12 -3.39 3.24
CA HIS A 81 10.09 -3.20 4.31
C HIS A 81 10.37 -4.52 5.07
N TYR A 82 11.64 -4.79 5.40
CA TYR A 82 12.06 -6.08 5.97
C TYR A 82 11.33 -6.46 7.27
N ARG A 83 10.97 -5.47 8.09
CA ARG A 83 10.18 -5.67 9.33
C ARG A 83 8.79 -6.26 9.07
N LEU A 84 8.24 -6.10 7.87
CA LEU A 84 6.93 -6.63 7.49
C LEU A 84 6.99 -8.07 6.95
N ILE A 85 8.19 -8.63 6.76
CA ILE A 85 8.35 -10.01 6.23
C ILE A 85 7.77 -11.04 7.21
N ALA A 86 7.92 -10.83 8.52
CA ALA A 86 7.34 -11.72 9.53
C ALA A 86 5.80 -11.76 9.43
N TYR A 87 5.17 -10.59 9.28
CA TYR A 87 3.72 -10.48 9.07
C TYR A 87 3.26 -11.21 7.81
N MET A 88 4.01 -11.09 6.70
CA MET A 88 3.70 -11.80 5.45
C MET A 88 3.80 -13.32 5.62
N ARG A 89 4.90 -13.80 6.23
CA ARG A 89 5.13 -15.24 6.44
C ARG A 89 4.05 -15.89 7.31
N LEU A 90 3.54 -15.16 8.30
CA LEU A 90 2.46 -15.59 9.18
C LEU A 90 1.07 -15.38 8.56
N LYS A 91 0.99 -14.77 7.37
CA LYS A 91 -0.27 -14.28 6.76
C LYS A 91 -1.10 -13.46 7.76
N ALA A 92 -0.41 -12.70 8.61
CA ALA A 92 -1.03 -11.90 9.64
C ALA A 92 -1.72 -10.69 9.03
N ASP A 93 -2.74 -10.19 9.74
CA ASP A 93 -3.25 -8.86 9.45
C ASP A 93 -2.16 -7.83 9.77
N CYS A 94 -1.98 -6.87 8.86
CA CYS A 94 -0.97 -5.83 8.98
C CYS A 94 -1.58 -4.56 8.40
N ASP A 95 -2.36 -3.88 9.22
CA ASP A 95 -3.01 -2.64 8.84
C ASP A 95 -1.97 -1.50 8.66
N TYR A 96 -2.42 -0.35 8.15
CA TYR A 96 -1.51 0.76 7.91
C TYR A 96 -0.84 1.28 9.18
N ALA A 97 -1.53 1.23 10.33
CA ALA A 97 -1.04 1.75 11.60
C ALA A 97 0.06 0.84 12.18
N THR A 98 -0.14 -0.46 12.10
CA THR A 98 0.85 -1.48 12.45
C THR A 98 2.06 -1.36 11.53
N ALA A 99 1.84 -1.34 10.22
CA ALA A 99 2.92 -1.25 9.26
C ALA A 99 3.76 0.03 9.42
N ILE A 100 3.15 1.22 9.60
CA ILE A 100 3.92 2.46 9.84
C ILE A 100 4.71 2.38 11.15
N HIS A 101 4.13 1.81 12.20
CA HIS A 101 4.81 1.68 13.49
C HIS A 101 6.05 0.79 13.34
N GLU A 102 5.88 -0.38 12.74
CA GLU A 102 6.96 -1.34 12.50
C GLU A 102 8.11 -0.72 11.73
N ILE A 103 7.84 -0.07 10.59
CA ILE A 103 8.91 0.50 9.74
C ILE A 103 9.60 1.73 10.36
N GLN A 104 8.97 2.40 11.33
CA GLN A 104 9.54 3.58 12.00
C GLN A 104 10.32 3.24 13.26
N MET A 105 10.13 2.05 13.82
CA MET A 105 10.94 1.59 14.95
C MET A 105 12.41 1.51 14.53
N LYS A 106 13.29 2.08 15.35
CA LYS A 106 14.75 2.03 15.14
C LYS A 106 15.31 0.65 15.45
#